data_AF-A0A963RLZ3-F1
#
_entry.id   AF-A0A963RLZ3-F1
#
_cell.length_a   1.000
_cell.length_b   1.000
_cell.length_c   1.000
_cell.angle_alpha   90.00
_cell.angle_beta   90.00
_cell.angle_gamma   90.00
#
_symmetry.space_group_name_H-M   'P 1'
#
loop_
_entity.id
_entity.type
_entity.pdbx_description
1 polymer ?
#
loop_
_entity_poly.entity_id
_entity_poly.type
_entity_poly.pdbx_seq_one_letter_code
_entity_poly.pdbx_strand_id
1 'polypeptide(L)'
;QPINEYKHEAFGLFQTMLDSMREEVTKKMLTAPLRAAPPPVSLPDLPAFLTGHIDPLTGEDDSNDGDGSQFMQPLFGTLAGSPVAQTGTAGSALREDPYKDMMVSRNAPCPCGSGNKYKHCHGAAA
;
A
#
# COMPACT_ATOMS: atom_id res chain seq x y z
N GLN A 1 -31.13 -8.83 48.99
CA GLN A 1 -30.34 -7.64 48.63
C GLN A 1 -30.50 -7.43 47.12
N PRO A 2 -30.81 -6.22 46.65
CA PRO A 2 -31.08 -5.94 45.23
C PRO A 2 -29.96 -6.38 44.28
N ILE A 3 -28.70 -6.34 44.75
CA ILE A 3 -27.54 -6.79 43.98
C ILE A 3 -27.55 -8.30 43.68
N ASN A 4 -28.18 -9.12 44.51
CA ASN A 4 -28.25 -10.56 44.28
C ASN A 4 -29.35 -10.90 43.25
N GLU A 5 -30.50 -10.22 43.31
CA GLU A 5 -31.56 -10.34 42.29
C GLU A 5 -31.06 -9.94 40.91
N TYR A 6 -30.37 -8.79 40.82
CA TYR A 6 -29.73 -8.37 39.56
C TYR A 6 -28.78 -9.42 39.00
N LYS A 7 -27.94 -10.04 39.84
CA LYS A 7 -27.01 -11.09 39.40
C LYS A 7 -27.74 -12.32 38.87
N HIS A 8 -28.83 -12.73 39.52
CA HIS A 8 -29.61 -13.88 39.08
C HIS A 8 -30.34 -13.60 37.76
N GLU A 9 -30.94 -12.41 37.59
CA GLU A 9 -31.59 -12.00 36.35
C GLU A 9 -30.58 -11.87 35.19
N ALA A 10 -29.45 -11.20 35.43
CA ALA A 10 -28.40 -11.05 34.43
C ALA A 10 -27.82 -12.40 34.00
N PHE A 11 -27.66 -13.35 34.93
CA PHE A 11 -27.19 -14.69 34.62
C PHE A 11 -28.21 -15.47 33.77
N GLY A 12 -29.50 -15.35 34.06
CA GLY A 12 -30.57 -15.96 33.26
C GLY A 12 -30.63 -15.42 31.83
N LEU A 13 -30.46 -14.10 31.65
CA LEU A 13 -30.38 -13.48 30.33
C LEU A 13 -29.14 -13.95 29.54
N PHE A 14 -28.00 -14.08 30.22
CA PHE A 14 -26.78 -14.56 29.60
C PHE A 14 -26.88 -16.02 29.17
N GLN A 15 -27.52 -16.88 29.96
CA GLN A 15 -27.76 -18.28 29.57
C GLN A 15 -28.63 -18.38 28.32
N THR A 16 -29.72 -17.61 28.27
CA THR A 16 -30.59 -17.53 27.08
C THR A 16 -29.80 -17.10 25.82
N MET A 17 -28.89 -16.13 25.97
CA MET A 17 -28.02 -15.69 24.87
C MET A 17 -27.05 -16.79 24.41
N LEU A 18 -26.48 -17.57 25.33
CA LEU A 18 -25.59 -18.68 24.97
C LEU A 18 -26.33 -19.77 24.20
N ASP A 19 -27.57 -20.07 24.58
CA ASP A 19 -28.38 -21.07 23.89
C ASP A 19 -28.78 -20.60 22.48
N SER A 20 -29.18 -19.33 22.32
CA SER A 20 -29.46 -18.78 20.98
C SER A 20 -28.22 -18.76 20.09
N MET A 21 -27.05 -18.42 20.64
CA MET A 21 -25.79 -18.43 19.89
C MET A 21 -25.45 -19.82 19.36
N ARG A 22 -25.65 -20.86 20.18
CA ARG A 22 -25.42 -22.25 19.75
C ARG A 22 -26.31 -22.61 18.58
N GLU A 23 -27.61 -22.34 18.68
CA GLU A 23 -28.57 -22.61 17.60
C GLU A 23 -28.18 -21.87 16.30
N GLU A 24 -27.85 -20.58 16.40
CA GLU A 24 -27.45 -19.76 15.25
C GLU A 24 -26.20 -20.29 14.55
N VAL A 25 -25.18 -20.72 15.31
CA VAL A 25 -23.95 -21.29 14.74
C VAL A 25 -24.26 -22.57 13.98
N THR A 26 -24.99 -23.51 14.58
CA THR A 26 -25.38 -24.76 13.89
C THR A 26 -26.23 -24.49 12.66
N LYS A 27 -27.21 -23.58 12.76
CA LYS A 27 -28.05 -23.20 11.61
C LYS A 27 -27.19 -22.65 10.49
N LYS A 28 -26.26 -21.74 10.80
CA LYS A 28 -25.40 -21.11 9.79
C LYS A 28 -24.46 -22.11 9.14
N MET A 29 -23.93 -23.09 9.90
CA MET A 29 -23.12 -24.18 9.33
C MET A 29 -23.94 -25.06 8.38
N LEU A 30 -25.20 -25.37 8.72
CA LEU A 30 -26.06 -26.20 7.89
C LEU A 30 -26.61 -25.49 6.65
N THR A 31 -26.86 -24.18 6.73
CA THR A 31 -27.46 -23.40 5.64
C THR A 31 -26.47 -22.61 4.81
N ALA A 32 -25.19 -22.53 5.21
CA ALA A 32 -24.19 -21.77 4.47
C ALA A 32 -23.99 -22.38 3.07
N PRO A 33 -24.21 -21.60 1.99
CA PRO A 33 -23.95 -22.11 0.64
C PRO A 33 -22.45 -22.31 0.45
N LEU A 34 -22.05 -23.51 0.08
CA LEU A 34 -20.69 -23.78 -0.38
C LEU A 34 -20.53 -23.17 -1.78
N ARG A 35 -20.01 -21.94 -1.85
CA ARG A 35 -19.59 -21.36 -3.12
C ARG A 35 -18.35 -22.12 -3.58
N ALA A 36 -18.51 -23.00 -4.57
CA ALA A 36 -17.39 -23.47 -5.35
C ALA A 36 -16.70 -22.24 -5.97
N ALA A 37 -15.37 -22.17 -5.84
CA ALA A 37 -14.61 -21.13 -6.52
C ALA A 37 -14.96 -21.18 -8.02
N PRO A 38 -15.23 -20.03 -8.67
CA PRO A 38 -15.39 -20.03 -10.12
C PRO A 38 -14.13 -20.64 -10.77
N PRO A 39 -14.27 -21.32 -11.92
CA PRO A 39 -13.11 -21.84 -12.63
C PRO A 39 -12.09 -20.71 -12.82
N PRO A 40 -10.78 -20.99 -12.69
CA PRO A 40 -9.77 -19.96 -12.86
C PRO A 40 -9.99 -19.30 -14.21
N VAL A 41 -10.37 -18.03 -14.19
CA VAL A 41 -10.41 -17.20 -15.39
C VAL A 41 -8.97 -17.11 -15.88
N SER A 42 -8.71 -17.64 -17.08
CA SER A 42 -7.43 -17.45 -17.74
C SER A 42 -7.28 -15.94 -17.94
N LEU A 43 -6.35 -15.35 -17.20
CA LEU A 43 -5.97 -13.96 -17.43
C LEU A 43 -5.44 -13.87 -18.87
N PRO A 44 -5.73 -12.78 -19.60
CA PRO A 44 -5.06 -12.52 -20.86
C PRO A 44 -3.55 -12.56 -20.63
N ASP A 45 -2.80 -13.15 -21.56
CA ASP A 45 -1.34 -13.01 -21.54
C ASP A 45 -1.02 -11.53 -21.52
N LEU A 46 -0.33 -11.11 -20.47
CA LEU A 46 0.15 -9.74 -20.37
C LEU A 46 1.06 -9.51 -21.58
N PRO A 47 0.96 -8.34 -22.24
CA PRO A 47 1.94 -7.99 -23.25
C PRO A 47 3.33 -8.09 -22.61
N ALA A 48 4.31 -8.55 -23.38
CA ALA A 48 5.71 -8.54 -22.95
C ALA A 48 6.04 -7.10 -22.53
N PHE A 49 6.08 -6.87 -21.22
CA PHE A 49 6.46 -5.60 -20.65
C PHE A 49 7.98 -5.56 -20.79
N LEU A 50 8.49 -4.58 -21.53
CA LEU A 50 9.92 -4.36 -21.57
C LEU A 50 10.32 -3.77 -20.22
N THR A 51 11.20 -4.46 -19.51
CA THR A 51 11.61 -4.11 -18.15
C THR A 51 12.99 -3.48 -18.22
N GLY A 52 13.01 -2.17 -18.48
CA GLY A 52 14.27 -1.43 -18.55
C GLY A 52 14.67 -0.84 -17.21
N HIS A 53 15.95 -0.97 -16.86
CA HIS A 53 16.61 -0.21 -15.80
C HIS A 53 17.79 0.50 -16.43
N ILE A 54 17.69 1.82 -16.60
CA ILE A 54 18.75 2.61 -17.25
C ILE A 54 19.75 3.06 -16.20
N ASP A 55 21.01 2.69 -16.37
CA ASP A 55 22.10 3.22 -15.55
C ASP A 55 22.27 4.73 -15.85
N PRO A 56 22.14 5.62 -14.84
CA PRO A 56 22.23 7.06 -15.04
C PRO A 56 23.62 7.56 -15.44
N LEU A 57 24.68 6.77 -15.28
CA LEU A 57 26.05 7.15 -15.66
C LEU A 57 26.39 6.77 -17.10
N THR A 58 25.90 5.62 -17.56
CA THR A 58 26.22 5.06 -18.89
C THR A 58 25.10 5.26 -19.90
N GLY A 59 23.86 5.45 -19.45
CA GLY A 59 22.67 5.58 -20.28
C GLY A 59 22.24 4.26 -20.93
N GLU A 60 22.86 3.14 -20.55
CA GLU A 60 22.56 1.81 -21.05
C GLU A 60 21.57 1.10 -20.12
N ASP A 61 20.81 0.14 -20.68
CA ASP A 61 19.94 -0.72 -19.90
C ASP A 61 20.77 -1.85 -19.25
N ASP A 62 20.81 -1.88 -17.92
CA ASP A 62 21.53 -2.88 -17.12
C ASP A 62 20.57 -3.80 -16.34
N SER A 63 19.29 -3.85 -16.72
CA SER A 63 18.27 -4.71 -16.10
C SER A 63 18.62 -6.20 -16.15
N ASN A 64 19.36 -6.63 -17.19
CA ASN A 64 19.77 -8.00 -17.46
C ASN A 64 18.62 -9.03 -17.33
N ASP A 65 17.42 -8.63 -17.71
CA ASP A 65 16.20 -9.44 -17.64
C ASP A 65 15.99 -10.35 -18.87
N GLY A 66 16.85 -10.18 -19.89
CA GLY A 66 16.87 -11.01 -21.09
C GLY A 66 15.72 -10.73 -22.06
N ASP A 67 14.99 -9.62 -21.90
CA ASP A 67 13.90 -9.22 -22.79
C ASP A 67 14.40 -8.56 -24.11
N GLY A 68 15.71 -8.30 -24.20
CA GLY A 68 16.36 -7.68 -25.36
C GLY A 68 16.34 -6.14 -25.36
N SER A 69 15.83 -5.52 -24.30
CA SER A 69 15.79 -4.06 -24.07
C SER A 69 17.16 -3.39 -24.17
N GLN A 70 18.23 -4.06 -23.73
CA GLN A 70 19.64 -3.63 -23.90
C GLN A 70 20.03 -3.29 -25.36
N PHE A 71 19.33 -3.86 -26.35
CA PHE A 71 19.58 -3.61 -27.78
C PHE A 71 18.59 -2.61 -28.40
N MET A 72 17.61 -2.14 -27.63
CA MET A 72 16.52 -1.25 -28.04
C MET A 72 16.66 0.14 -27.40
N GLN A 73 17.89 0.66 -27.43
CA GLN A 73 18.30 1.99 -26.93
C GLN A 73 17.33 3.15 -27.24
N PRO A 74 16.75 3.32 -28.45
CA PRO A 74 15.84 4.44 -28.72
C PRO A 74 14.47 4.34 -28.03
N LEU A 75 14.08 3.15 -27.53
CA LEU A 75 12.76 2.93 -26.93
C LEU A 75 12.76 3.27 -25.42
N PHE A 76 13.89 3.14 -24.74
CA PHE A 76 14.07 3.49 -23.32
C PHE A 76 14.95 4.75 -23.12
N GLY A 77 15.90 5.03 -24.02
CA GLY A 77 16.91 6.10 -23.94
C GLY A 77 16.42 7.54 -24.17
N THR A 78 15.12 7.84 -24.08
CA THR A 78 14.59 9.22 -24.18
C THR A 78 14.03 9.75 -22.86
N LEU A 79 14.60 9.33 -21.73
CA LEU A 79 14.38 9.97 -20.42
C LEU A 79 15.35 11.11 -20.12
N ALA A 80 16.11 11.60 -21.12
CA ALA A 80 16.88 12.85 -21.03
C ALA A 80 16.04 14.11 -20.69
N GLY A 81 14.71 13.96 -20.54
CA GLY A 81 13.80 15.01 -20.03
C GLY A 81 12.94 14.57 -18.84
N SER A 82 13.23 13.44 -18.19
CA SER A 82 12.43 12.99 -17.04
C SER A 82 12.79 13.81 -15.79
N PRO A 83 11.82 14.45 -15.10
CA PRO A 83 12.08 15.33 -13.95
C PRO A 83 12.68 14.59 -12.75
N VAL A 84 12.72 13.25 -12.79
CA VAL A 84 13.30 12.38 -11.76
C VAL A 84 14.83 12.43 -11.77
N ALA A 85 15.48 12.75 -12.90
CA ALA A 85 16.94 12.89 -12.94
C ALA A 85 17.45 14.14 -12.20
N GLN A 86 16.57 15.08 -11.85
CA GLN A 86 16.95 16.32 -11.17
C GLN A 86 16.87 16.24 -9.63
N THR A 87 16.38 15.12 -9.07
CA THR A 87 16.27 14.95 -7.61
C THR A 87 17.43 14.16 -6.99
N GLY A 88 18.41 13.74 -7.80
CA GLY A 88 19.54 12.91 -7.39
C GLY A 88 20.80 13.63 -6.91
N THR A 89 20.82 14.96 -6.80
CA THR A 89 22.01 15.70 -6.36
C THR A 89 21.87 16.30 -4.97
N ALA A 90 22.38 15.54 -3.98
CA ALA A 90 23.26 16.04 -2.92
C ALA A 90 22.87 17.36 -2.20
N GLY A 91 21.71 17.42 -1.52
CA GLY A 91 21.36 18.63 -0.77
C GLY A 91 20.50 18.51 0.50
N SER A 92 19.79 17.40 0.76
CA SER A 92 18.86 17.34 1.92
C SER A 92 19.27 16.42 3.06
N ALA A 93 20.38 15.68 2.94
CA ALA A 93 20.81 14.73 3.98
C ALA A 93 21.42 15.39 5.24
N LEU A 94 21.59 16.72 5.26
CA LEU A 94 22.27 17.44 6.36
C LEU A 94 21.60 18.76 6.77
N ARG A 95 20.38 19.04 6.31
CA ARG A 95 19.68 20.29 6.67
C ARG A 95 18.47 19.97 7.52
N GLU A 96 18.45 20.51 8.74
CA GLU A 96 17.27 20.47 9.60
C GLU A 96 16.05 21.01 8.83
N ASP A 97 14.92 20.31 8.94
CA ASP A 97 13.69 20.72 8.28
C ASP A 97 13.14 22.00 8.94
N PRO A 98 13.13 23.15 8.23
CA PRO A 98 12.64 24.41 8.78
C PRO A 98 11.12 24.41 9.05
N TYR A 99 10.38 23.40 8.59
CA TYR A 99 8.93 23.30 8.75
C TYR A 99 8.49 22.27 9.80
N LYS A 100 9.44 21.64 10.50
CA LYS A 100 9.17 20.56 11.48
C LYS A 100 8.20 20.99 12.60
N ASP A 101 8.31 22.24 13.05
CA ASP A 101 7.49 22.77 14.15
C ASP A 101 6.10 23.26 13.71
N MET A 102 5.83 23.29 12.40
CA MET A 102 4.55 23.76 11.84
C MET A 102 3.48 22.66 11.77
N MET A 103 3.74 21.47 12.34
CA MET A 103 2.80 20.34 12.40
C MET A 103 2.20 19.99 11.01
N VAL A 104 3.02 20.10 9.96
CA VAL A 104 2.58 19.83 8.59
C VAL A 104 2.23 18.35 8.46
N SER A 105 1.01 18.05 8.01
CA SER A 105 0.58 16.66 7.79
C SER A 105 1.48 15.97 6.77
N ARG A 106 1.91 14.73 7.06
CA ARG A 106 2.81 13.95 6.20
C ARG A 106 2.34 13.80 4.74
N ASN A 107 1.04 13.85 4.48
CA ASN A 107 0.45 13.72 3.14
C ASN A 107 0.04 15.07 2.50
N ALA A 108 0.16 16.19 3.22
CA ALA A 108 -0.14 17.52 2.69
C ALA A 108 0.90 17.98 1.66
N PRO A 109 0.57 18.93 0.77
CA PRO A 109 1.55 19.57 -0.11
C PRO A 109 2.65 20.23 0.72
N CYS A 110 3.89 20.09 0.29
CA CYS A 110 5.04 20.62 1.00
C CYS A 110 5.08 22.16 0.92
N PRO A 111 5.25 22.88 2.06
CA PRO A 111 5.21 24.35 2.10
C PRO A 111 6.37 25.04 1.38
N CYS A 112 7.40 24.31 0.94
CA CYS A 112 8.48 24.83 0.09
C CYS A 112 8.07 25.06 -1.38
N GLY A 113 6.84 24.71 -1.76
CA GLY A 113 6.33 24.91 -3.13
C GLY A 113 6.81 23.87 -4.15
N SER A 114 7.44 22.77 -3.70
CA SER A 114 7.95 21.70 -4.59
C SER A 114 6.88 20.88 -5.30
N GLY A 115 5.59 21.09 -4.99
CA GLY A 115 4.48 20.28 -5.50
C GLY A 115 4.41 18.86 -4.93
N ASN A 116 5.43 18.41 -4.21
CA ASN A 116 5.51 17.09 -3.61
C ASN A 116 4.77 17.03 -2.26
N LYS A 117 4.35 15.83 -1.85
CA LYS A 117 3.84 15.60 -0.49
C LYS A 117 4.98 15.81 0.52
N TYR A 118 4.66 16.32 1.71
CA TYR A 118 5.66 16.59 2.75
C TYR A 118 6.57 15.38 3.04
N LYS A 119 6.02 14.16 3.14
CA LYS A 119 6.79 12.90 3.31
C LYS A 119 7.76 12.55 2.18
N HIS A 120 7.58 13.11 0.98
CA HIS A 120 8.45 12.90 -0.19
C HIS A 120 9.36 14.11 -0.44
N CYS A 121 9.41 15.06 0.50
CA CYS A 121 10.21 16.26 0.41
C CYS A 121 10.90 16.49 1.78
N HIS A 122 10.53 17.53 2.52
CA HIS A 122 11.18 17.89 3.78
C HIS A 122 10.95 16.88 4.93
N GLY A 123 9.87 16.07 4.86
CA GLY A 123 9.59 14.99 5.79
C GLY A 123 10.15 13.61 5.38
N ALA A 124 11.05 13.54 4.39
CA ALA A 124 11.63 12.29 3.91
C ALA A 124 12.67 11.67 4.86
N ALA A 125 13.20 12.45 5.81
CA ALA A 125 14.17 12.00 6.81
C ALA A 125 13.61 12.01 8.26
N ALA A 126 12.29 12.13 8.42
CA ALA A 126 11.59 12.16 9.71
C ALA A 126 10.83 10.87 10.02
#